data_AF-A0ABF7QT59-F1
#
_entry.id   AF-A0ABF7QT59-F1
#
_cell.length_a   1.000
_cell.length_b   1.000
_cell.length_c   1.000
_cell.angle_alpha   90.00
_cell.angle_beta   90.00
_cell.angle_gamma   90.00
#
_symmetry.space_group_name_H-M   'P 1'
#
loop_
_entity.id
_entity.type
_entity.pdbx_description
1 polymer ?
#
loop_
_entity_poly.entity_id
_entity_poly.type
_entity_poly.pdbx_seq_one_letter_code
_entity_poly.pdbx_strand_id
1 'polypeptide(L)'
;MDRRSIFALGLLALAGCQSGAEHQAQIDAMLDGRLAQYNGRPISEFMAATGMTPVDAYPVSEGRVFIFKTAPVYMTLPATNVTPAVTRAAQCQLLVRTTNESKSSGADAWIVRGTERSGACNNLP
;
A
#
# COMPACT_ATOMS: atom_id res chain seq x y z
N MET A 1 -47.98 2.59 21.71
CA MET A 1 -46.60 2.96 21.33
C MET A 1 -45.81 1.66 21.22
N ASP A 2 -45.70 1.16 19.99
CA ASP A 2 -45.18 -0.17 19.69
C ASP A 2 -43.68 -0.30 19.97
N ARG A 3 -43.34 -1.27 20.83
CA ARG A 3 -41.99 -1.64 21.26
C ARG A 3 -41.05 -2.01 20.08
N ARG A 4 -41.61 -2.23 18.89
CA ARG A 4 -40.91 -2.47 17.62
C ARG A 4 -40.26 -1.22 17.03
N SER A 5 -40.82 -0.03 17.23
CA SER A 5 -40.30 1.21 16.64
C SER A 5 -39.03 1.72 17.33
N ILE A 6 -38.79 1.34 18.58
CA ILE A 6 -37.62 1.76 19.36
C ILE A 6 -36.35 1.00 18.94
N PHE A 7 -36.48 -0.28 18.55
CA PHE A 7 -35.35 -1.07 18.06
C PHE A 7 -34.83 -0.61 16.70
N ALA A 8 -35.70 -0.09 15.84
CA ALA A 8 -35.32 0.39 14.51
C ALA A 8 -34.52 1.71 14.57
N LEU A 9 -34.82 2.61 15.51
CA LEU A 9 -34.05 3.85 15.68
C LEU A 9 -32.67 3.63 16.34
N GLY A 10 -32.51 2.58 17.16
CA GLY A 10 -31.23 2.26 17.80
C GLY A 10 -30.16 1.81 16.80
N LEU A 11 -30.53 1.06 15.75
CA LEU A 11 -29.60 0.53 14.75
C LEU A 11 -29.08 1.60 13.76
N LEU A 12 -29.84 2.68 13.54
CA LEU A 12 -29.43 3.80 12.69
C LEU A 12 -28.40 4.72 13.37
N ALA A 13 -28.32 4.71 14.72
CA ALA A 13 -27.37 5.54 15.46
C ALA A 13 -25.93 4.97 15.46
N LEU A 14 -25.74 3.67 15.21
CA LEU A 14 -24.41 3.04 15.13
C LEU A 14 -23.78 3.08 13.73
N ALA A 15 -24.52 3.52 12.71
CA ALA A 15 -24.02 3.55 11.32
C ALA A 15 -23.32 4.87 10.92
N GLY A 16 -23.26 5.86 11.82
CA GLY A 16 -22.89 7.25 11.48
C GLY A 16 -21.45 7.70 11.77
N CYS A 17 -20.60 6.86 12.36
CA CYS A 17 -19.22 7.22 12.69
C CYS A 17 -18.23 6.25 12.04
N GLN A 18 -18.19 6.20 10.70
CA GLN A 18 -17.00 5.67 10.03
C GLN A 18 -15.82 6.58 10.39
N SER A 19 -15.02 6.16 11.38
CA SER A 19 -13.83 6.90 11.79
C SER A 19 -12.80 6.86 10.65
N GLY A 20 -11.95 7.87 10.54
CA GLY A 20 -10.89 7.90 9.52
C GLY A 20 -9.98 6.66 9.54
N ALA A 21 -9.90 5.97 10.68
CA ALA A 21 -9.17 4.70 10.81
C ALA A 21 -9.81 3.55 10.03
N GLU A 22 -11.15 3.47 9.98
CA GLU A 22 -11.86 2.45 9.21
C GLU A 22 -11.69 2.67 7.71
N HIS A 23 -11.72 3.93 7.27
CA HIS A 23 -11.47 4.29 5.88
C HIS A 23 -10.05 3.92 5.45
N GLN A 24 -9.05 4.22 6.28
CA GLN A 24 -7.66 3.86 5.99
C GLN A 24 -7.47 2.34 5.97
N ALA A 25 -8.07 1.61 6.91
CA ALA A 25 -8.03 0.14 6.94
C ALA A 25 -8.65 -0.48 5.68
N GLN A 26 -9.73 0.10 5.16
CA GLN A 26 -10.34 -0.34 3.91
C GLN A 26 -9.41 -0.13 2.71
N ILE A 27 -8.74 1.03 2.62
CA ILE A 27 -7.75 1.31 1.57
C ILE A 27 -6.59 0.31 1.67
N ASP A 28 -6.07 0.08 2.88
CA ASP A 28 -4.95 -0.84 3.09
C ASP A 28 -5.33 -2.28 2.71
N ALA A 29 -6.52 -2.75 3.07
CA ALA A 29 -7.00 -4.07 2.67
C ALA A 29 -7.14 -4.22 1.15
N MET A 30 -7.62 -3.17 0.46
CA MET A 30 -7.69 -3.17 -1.01
C MET A 30 -6.31 -3.23 -1.66
N LEU A 31 -5.35 -2.45 -1.15
CA LEU A 31 -3.98 -2.44 -1.64
C LEU A 31 -3.29 -3.78 -1.39
N ASP A 32 -3.48 -4.37 -0.21
CA ASP A 32 -2.91 -5.68 0.11
C ASP A 32 -3.51 -6.78 -0.77
N GLY A 33 -4.81 -6.75 -1.04
CA GLY A 33 -5.45 -7.67 -1.99
C GLY A 33 -4.87 -7.55 -3.40
N ARG A 34 -4.66 -6.31 -3.87
CA ARG A 34 -4.01 -6.06 -5.17
C ARG A 34 -2.56 -6.52 -5.21
N LEU A 35 -1.79 -6.35 -4.14
CA LEU A 35 -0.40 -6.80 -4.13
C LEU A 35 -0.28 -8.31 -3.96
N ALA A 36 -1.21 -8.93 -3.21
CA ALA A 36 -1.25 -10.37 -3.01
C ALA A 36 -1.46 -11.15 -4.31
N GLN A 37 -2.06 -10.55 -5.34
CA GLN A 37 -2.21 -11.18 -6.66
C GLN A 37 -0.88 -11.51 -7.35
N TYR A 38 0.21 -10.85 -6.94
CA TYR A 38 1.54 -11.07 -7.46
C TYR A 38 2.32 -12.14 -6.70
N ASN A 39 1.82 -12.61 -5.55
CA ASN A 39 2.45 -13.71 -4.82
C ASN A 39 2.49 -14.96 -5.69
N GLY A 40 3.66 -15.60 -5.76
CA GLY A 40 3.90 -16.75 -6.63
C GLY A 40 4.29 -16.39 -8.07
N ARG A 41 4.26 -15.11 -8.45
CA ARG A 41 4.66 -14.65 -9.78
C ARG A 41 6.13 -14.18 -9.80
N PRO A 42 6.80 -14.21 -10.96
CA PRO A 42 8.13 -13.63 -11.10
C PRO A 42 8.14 -12.11 -10.86
N ILE A 43 9.25 -11.58 -10.36
CA ILE A 43 9.40 -10.13 -10.16
C ILE A 43 9.40 -9.37 -11.50
N SER A 44 9.80 -10.01 -12.59
CA SER A 44 9.67 -9.46 -13.95
C SER A 44 8.22 -9.13 -14.31
N GLU A 45 7.29 -10.02 -13.97
CA GLU A 45 5.86 -9.81 -14.21
C GLU A 45 5.31 -8.71 -13.31
N PHE A 46 5.75 -8.64 -12.06
CA PHE A 46 5.42 -7.53 -11.16
C PHE A 46 5.87 -6.18 -11.76
N MET A 47 7.11 -6.09 -12.25
CA MET A 47 7.64 -4.88 -12.87
C MET A 47 6.88 -4.52 -14.15
N ALA A 48 6.56 -5.50 -14.98
CA ALA A 48 5.81 -5.30 -16.21
C ALA A 48 4.38 -4.80 -15.94
N ALA A 49 3.69 -5.38 -14.95
CA ALA A 49 2.32 -5.01 -14.62
C ALA A 49 2.20 -3.64 -13.95
N THR A 50 3.16 -3.31 -13.08
CA THR A 50 3.15 -2.05 -12.31
C THR A 50 3.88 -0.90 -13.02
N GLY A 51 4.71 -1.20 -14.01
CA GLY A 51 5.63 -0.24 -14.63
C GLY A 51 6.73 0.26 -13.69
N MET A 52 6.87 -0.33 -12.51
CA MET A 52 7.84 0.09 -11.49
C MET A 52 9.16 -0.66 -11.66
N THR A 53 10.27 0.05 -11.46
CA THR A 53 11.62 -0.53 -11.41
C THR A 53 12.17 -0.46 -9.99
N PRO A 54 12.90 -1.49 -9.53
CA PRO A 54 13.50 -1.45 -8.21
C PRO A 54 14.58 -0.37 -8.15
N VAL A 55 14.57 0.42 -7.09
CA VAL A 55 15.62 1.42 -6.81
C VAL A 55 16.83 0.78 -6.14
N ASP A 56 16.63 -0.35 -5.47
CA ASP A 56 17.66 -1.10 -4.78
C ASP A 56 17.21 -2.55 -4.55
N ALA A 57 18.13 -3.45 -4.25
CA ALA A 57 17.82 -4.81 -3.82
C ALA A 57 18.92 -5.39 -2.93
N TYR A 58 18.54 -5.99 -1.81
CA TYR A 58 19.47 -6.57 -0.84
C TYR A 58 19.14 -8.05 -0.57
N PRO A 59 20.17 -8.90 -0.37
CA PRO A 59 19.97 -10.30 -0.04
C PRO A 59 19.43 -10.47 1.38
N VAL A 60 18.60 -11.50 1.58
CA VAL A 60 18.12 -11.97 2.89
C VAL A 60 18.31 -13.49 2.97
N SER A 61 18.19 -14.08 4.16
CA SER A 61 18.46 -15.51 4.38
C SER A 61 17.74 -16.46 3.42
N GLU A 62 16.51 -16.12 3.02
CA GLU A 62 15.67 -16.95 2.15
C GLU A 62 15.62 -16.46 0.69
N GLY A 63 16.33 -15.37 0.35
CA GLY A 63 16.31 -14.84 -1.01
C GLY A 63 16.74 -13.38 -1.10
N ARG A 64 15.88 -12.53 -1.66
CA ARG A 64 16.20 -11.11 -1.92
C ARG A 64 14.99 -10.23 -1.72
N VAL A 65 15.21 -9.05 -1.17
CA VAL A 65 14.19 -7.99 -1.11
C VAL A 65 14.50 -6.95 -2.17
N PHE A 66 13.52 -6.67 -3.02
CA PHE A 66 13.56 -5.58 -4.00
C PHE A 66 12.82 -4.37 -3.43
N ILE A 67 13.48 -3.21 -3.42
CA ILE A 67 12.91 -1.96 -2.94
C ILE A 67 12.40 -1.18 -4.14
N PHE A 68 11.12 -0.82 -4.12
CA PHE A 68 10.52 0.07 -5.10
C PHE A 68 10.05 1.35 -4.42
N LYS A 69 10.16 2.48 -5.12
CA LYS A 69 9.69 3.78 -4.62
C LYS A 69 8.87 4.48 -5.68
N THR A 70 7.74 5.06 -5.27
CA THR A 70 6.94 5.90 -6.16
C THR A 70 7.56 7.29 -6.29
N ALA A 71 7.08 8.10 -7.25
CA ALA A 71 7.36 9.53 -7.21
C ALA A 71 6.82 10.14 -5.90
N PRO A 72 7.52 11.11 -5.29
CA PRO A 72 7.03 11.79 -4.10
C PRO A 72 5.82 12.67 -4.46
N VAL A 73 4.83 12.66 -3.58
CA VAL A 73 3.67 13.56 -3.62
C VAL A 73 3.96 14.72 -2.68
N TYR A 74 3.86 15.95 -3.19
CA TYR A 74 4.04 17.16 -2.40
C TYR A 74 2.68 17.74 -2.01
N MET A 75 2.52 18.06 -0.73
CA MET A 75 1.38 18.80 -0.22
C MET A 75 1.86 20.13 0.34
N THR A 76 1.38 21.21 -0.24
CA THR A 76 1.68 22.57 0.21
C THR A 76 0.44 23.17 0.86
N LEU A 77 0.57 23.54 2.13
CA LEU A 77 -0.38 24.43 2.79
C LEU A 77 0.08 25.86 2.49
N PRO A 78 -0.75 26.68 1.80
CA PRO A 78 -0.38 28.05 1.47
C PRO A 78 -0.29 28.90 2.74
N ALA A 79 0.48 29.98 2.67
CA ALA A 79 0.60 30.92 3.78
C ALA A 79 -0.74 31.60 4.07
N THR A 80 -1.00 31.85 5.35
CA THR A 80 -2.06 32.76 5.81
C THR A 80 -1.43 34.01 6.41
N ASN A 81 -2.25 34.96 6.89
CA ASN A 81 -1.77 36.17 7.57
C ASN A 81 -0.91 35.88 8.82
N VAL A 82 -1.02 34.69 9.41
CA VAL A 82 -0.34 34.34 10.68
C VAL A 82 0.45 33.03 10.62
N THR A 83 0.34 32.25 9.55
CA THR A 83 1.08 31.00 9.38
C THR A 83 1.87 30.99 8.07
N PRO A 84 3.18 30.69 8.09
CA PRO A 84 3.96 30.56 6.87
C PRO A 84 3.49 29.34 6.05
N ALA A 85 3.81 29.35 4.75
CA ALA A 85 3.57 28.19 3.90
C ALA A 85 4.42 27.01 4.35
N VAL A 86 3.85 25.81 4.35
CA VAL A 86 4.55 24.57 4.69
C VAL A 86 4.33 23.56 3.58
N THR A 87 5.44 23.04 3.05
CA THR A 87 5.42 21.94 2.08
C THR A 87 5.91 20.66 2.74
N ARG A 88 5.16 19.57 2.57
CA ARG A 88 5.55 18.22 2.97
C ARG A 88 5.64 17.32 1.75
N ALA A 89 6.62 16.42 1.75
CA ALA A 89 6.73 15.37 0.76
C ALA A 89 6.36 14.04 1.40
N ALA A 90 5.59 13.23 0.69
CA ALA A 90 5.28 11.86 1.09
C ALA A 90 5.61 10.92 -0.08
N GLN A 91 6.18 9.76 0.22
CA GLN A 91 6.57 8.77 -0.77
C GLN A 91 6.11 7.39 -0.31
N CYS A 92 5.70 6.54 -1.24
CA CYS A 92 5.50 5.12 -0.95
C CYS A 92 6.80 4.36 -1.19
N GLN A 93 7.16 3.53 -0.23
CA GLN A 93 8.16 2.49 -0.39
C GLN A 93 7.48 1.12 -0.34
N LEU A 94 7.74 0.30 -1.35
CA LEU A 94 7.28 -1.07 -1.43
C LEU A 94 8.49 -2.00 -1.37
N LEU A 95 8.49 -2.89 -0.38
CA LEU A 95 9.47 -3.95 -0.23
C LEU A 95 8.86 -5.24 -0.75
N VAL A 96 9.41 -5.78 -1.84
CA VAL A 96 8.95 -7.04 -2.42
C VAL A 96 9.94 -8.13 -2.04
N ARG A 97 9.51 -9.05 -1.19
CA ARG A 97 10.30 -10.21 -0.76
C ARG A 97 10.19 -11.30 -1.81
N THR A 98 11.32 -11.85 -2.21
CA THR A 98 11.39 -12.86 -3.26
C THR A 98 12.31 -14.02 -2.87
N THR A 99 12.04 -15.19 -3.45
CA THR A 99 12.88 -16.40 -3.36
C THR A 99 13.34 -16.80 -4.76
N ASN A 100 14.55 -17.32 -4.90
CA ASN A 100 15.04 -17.85 -6.18
C ASN A 100 14.89 -19.37 -6.21
N GLU A 101 13.77 -19.85 -6.75
CA GLU A 101 13.48 -21.28 -6.80
C GLU A 101 14.18 -21.99 -7.96
N SER A 102 14.38 -21.28 -9.07
CA SER A 102 14.97 -21.82 -10.30
C SER A 102 16.50 -21.88 -10.26
N LYS A 103 17.14 -21.27 -9.25
CA LYS A 103 18.60 -21.04 -9.16
C LYS A 103 19.20 -20.37 -10.40
N SER A 104 18.36 -19.73 -11.21
CA SER A 104 18.76 -19.02 -12.41
C SER A 104 19.14 -17.58 -12.10
N SER A 105 19.91 -16.95 -12.99
CA SER A 105 20.16 -15.53 -12.98
C SER A 105 19.12 -14.81 -13.86
N GLY A 106 18.49 -13.76 -13.33
CA GLY A 106 17.51 -12.96 -14.08
C GLY A 106 16.28 -12.61 -13.25
N ALA A 107 15.51 -11.62 -13.71
CA ALA A 107 14.28 -11.20 -13.03
C ALA A 107 13.22 -12.31 -13.00
N ASP A 108 13.14 -13.14 -14.04
CA ASP A 108 12.19 -14.25 -14.08
C ASP A 108 12.46 -15.35 -13.04
N ALA A 109 13.68 -15.38 -12.48
CA ALA A 109 14.09 -16.37 -11.50
C ALA A 109 13.60 -16.08 -10.07
N TRP A 110 13.27 -14.81 -9.78
CA TRP A 110 12.89 -14.35 -8.44
C TRP A 110 11.37 -14.33 -8.30
N ILE A 111 10.84 -15.22 -7.47
CA ILE A 111 9.40 -15.36 -7.27
C ILE A 111 8.97 -14.53 -6.05
N VAL A 112 7.94 -13.72 -6.22
CA VAL A 112 7.36 -12.91 -5.13
C VAL A 112 6.74 -13.83 -4.08
N ARG A 113 7.08 -13.57 -2.82
CA ARG A 113 6.57 -14.30 -1.64
C ARG A 113 5.75 -13.40 -0.73
N GLY A 114 6.00 -12.11 -0.77
CA GLY A 114 5.23 -11.14 -0.01
C GLY A 114 5.67 -9.73 -0.33
N THR A 115 4.83 -8.79 0.08
CA THR A 115 5.03 -7.37 -0.11
C THR A 115 4.80 -6.64 1.20
N GLU A 116 5.66 -5.69 1.53
CA GLU A 116 5.49 -4.79 2.66
C GLU A 116 5.49 -3.35 2.16
N ARG A 117 4.60 -2.52 2.72
CA ARG A 117 4.41 -1.14 2.32
C ARG A 117 4.78 -0.21 3.47
N SER A 118 5.36 0.95 3.14
CA SER A 118 5.61 2.02 4.11
C SER A 118 5.46 3.39 3.44
N GLY A 119 4.92 4.36 4.19
CA GLY A 119 4.68 5.72 3.70
C GLY A 119 3.35 5.88 2.95
N ALA A 120 3.30 6.83 2.01
CA ALA A 120 2.07 7.23 1.35
C ALA A 120 1.74 6.35 0.12
N CYS A 121 1.25 5.13 0.38
CA CYS A 121 1.03 4.10 -0.63
C CYS A 121 -0.37 4.06 -1.28
N ASN A 122 -1.22 5.05 -1.01
CA ASN A 122 -2.59 5.11 -1.53
C ASN A 122 -2.67 5.13 -3.06
N ASN A 123 -1.60 5.54 -3.74
CA ASN A 123 -1.51 5.65 -5.20
C ASN A 123 -0.64 4.56 -5.84
N LEU A 124 -0.42 3.42 -5.18
CA LEU A 124 0.23 2.29 -5.86
C LEU A 124 -0.64 1.85 -7.05
N PRO A 125 -0.04 1.49 -8.20
CA PRO A 125 -0.74 0.98 -9.38
C PRO A 125 -1.33 -0.42 -9.16
#